data_AF-A0A484ZLC9-F1
#
_entry.id   AF-A0A484ZLC9-F1
#
_cell.length_a   1.000
_cell.length_b   1.000
_cell.length_c   1.000
_cell.angle_alpha   90.00
_cell.angle_beta   90.00
_cell.angle_gamma   90.00
#
_symmetry.space_group_name_H-M   'P 1'
#
loop_
_entity.id
_entity.type
_entity.pdbx_description
1 polymer ?
#
loop_
_entity_poly.entity_id
_entity_poly.type
_entity_poly.pdbx_seq_one_letter_code
_entity_poly.pdbx_strand_id
1 'polypeptide(L)' 'MVEKEAAEQNKILFAHWAHMVVHGSLHLLGYDHITDDDAEEMESLETEIMQELGYPDPYAQKKTLSN' A
#
# COMPACT_ATOMS: atom_id res chain seq x y z
N MET A 1 17.18 -13.42 -18.85
CA MET A 1 18.34 -12.81 -18.16
C MET A 1 17.75 -11.88 -17.11
N VAL A 2 18.13 -12.08 -15.85
CA VAL A 2 17.45 -11.50 -14.68
C VAL A 2 17.51 -9.96 -14.66
N GLU A 3 18.50 -9.34 -15.31
CA GLU A 3 18.61 -7.88 -15.46
C GLU A 3 17.52 -7.27 -16.37
N LYS A 4 17.05 -8.01 -17.38
CA LYS A 4 15.86 -7.63 -18.16
C LYS A 4 14.60 -7.81 -17.34
N GLU A 5 14.49 -8.90 -16.57
CA GLU A 5 13.35 -9.15 -15.70
C GLU A 5 13.22 -8.09 -14.59
N ALA A 6 14.32 -7.59 -14.02
CA ALA A 6 14.30 -6.53 -13.00
C ALA A 6 13.88 -5.14 -13.55
N ALA A 7 14.23 -4.82 -14.80
CA ALA A 7 13.74 -3.62 -15.49
C ALA A 7 12.31 -3.79 -16.06
N GLU A 8 11.93 -5.01 -16.44
CA GLU A 8 10.62 -5.35 -16.99
C GLU A 8 9.56 -5.57 -15.89
N GLN A 9 9.96 -5.91 -14.66
CA GLN A 9 9.06 -6.17 -13.54
C GLN A 9 8.98 -5.01 -12.53
N ASN A 10 9.01 -3.76 -13.01
CA ASN A 10 8.72 -2.52 -12.26
C ASN A 10 7.41 -2.54 -11.42
N LYS A 11 6.70 -3.67 -11.35
CA LYS A 11 5.48 -3.95 -10.61
C LYS A 11 5.56 -3.54 -9.13
N ILE A 12 6.69 -3.72 -8.44
CA ILE A 12 6.82 -3.28 -7.04
C ILE A 12 6.93 -1.75 -6.96
N LEU A 13 7.66 -1.13 -7.89
CA LEU A 13 7.74 0.33 -7.97
C LEU A 13 6.37 0.94 -8.30
N PHE A 14 5.61 0.33 -9.22
CA PHE A 14 4.24 0.72 -9.52
C PHE A 14 3.30 0.52 -8.33
N ALA A 15 3.44 -0.59 -7.58
CA ALA A 15 2.66 -0.81 -6.36
C ALA A 15 2.95 0.28 -5.31
N HIS A 16 4.21 0.69 -5.16
CA HIS A 16 4.57 1.77 -4.25
C HIS A 16 3.99 3.12 -4.69
N TRP A 17 4.05 3.45 -5.98
CA TRP A 17 3.42 4.67 -6.50
C TRP A 17 1.90 4.65 -6.35
N ALA A 18 1.26 3.51 -6.63
CA ALA A 18 -0.17 3.33 -6.43
C ALA A 18 -0.55 3.55 -4.96
N HIS A 19 0.20 2.95 -4.03
CA HIS A 19 0.02 3.17 -2.60
C HIS A 19 0.17 4.65 -2.22
N MET A 20 1.19 5.36 -2.71
CA MET A 20 1.35 6.81 -2.45
C MET A 20 0.18 7.66 -2.97
N VAL A 21 -0.38 7.31 -4.13
CA VAL A 21 -1.56 8.01 -4.67
C VAL A 21 -2.81 7.72 -3.85
N VAL A 22 -3.03 6.46 -3.46
CA VAL A 22 -4.16 6.04 -2.61
C VAL A 22 -4.06 6.70 -1.23
N HIS A 23 -2.90 6.58 -0.59
CA HIS A 23 -2.58 7.19 0.69
C HIS A 23 -2.82 8.71 0.68
N GLY A 24 -2.26 9.41 -0.30
CA GLY A 24 -2.48 10.84 -0.46
C GLY A 24 -3.95 11.21 -0.70
N SER A 25 -4.69 10.37 -1.44
CA SER A 25 -6.13 10.58 -1.68
C SER A 25 -6.95 10.40 -0.41
N LEU A 26 -6.64 9.40 0.42
CA LEU A 26 -7.31 9.17 1.70
C LEU A 26 -7.04 10.33 2.67
N HIS A 27 -5.81 10.85 2.70
CA HIS A 27 -5.52 12.06 3.47
C HIS A 27 -6.33 13.28 3.00
N LEU A 28 -6.51 13.46 1.69
CA LEU A 28 -7.36 14.53 1.15
C LEU A 28 -8.85 14.34 1.48
N LEU A 29 -9.29 13.10 1.71
CA LEU A 29 -10.65 12.77 2.14
C LEU A 29 -10.84 12.88 3.66
N GLY A 30 -9.76 13.12 4.42
CA GLY A 30 -9.79 13.36 5.86
C GLY A 30 -9.41 12.16 6.73
N TYR A 31 -8.97 11.05 6.15
CA TYR A 31 -8.38 9.96 6.91
C TYR A 31 -6.96 10.33 7.35
N ASP A 32 -6.53 9.86 8.52
CA ASP A 32 -5.21 10.14 9.06
C ASP A 32 -4.70 8.97 9.92
N HIS A 33 -3.45 9.06 10.35
CA HIS A 33 -2.79 8.07 11.21
C HIS A 33 -2.41 8.67 12.57
N ILE A 34 -3.23 9.57 13.11
CA ILE A 34 -2.93 10.29 14.37
C ILE A 34 -3.09 9.37 15.59
N THR A 35 -4.14 8.56 15.61
CA THR A 35 -4.38 7.54 16.63
C THR A 35 -4.26 6.14 16.03
N ASP A 36 -4.06 5.14 16.90
CA ASP A 36 -3.98 3.75 16.44
C ASP A 36 -5.28 3.29 15.76
N ASP A 37 -6.44 3.76 16.25
CA ASP A 37 -7.75 3.44 15.66
C ASP A 37 -7.92 4.10 14.28
N ASP A 38 -7.54 5.39 14.14
CA ASP A 38 -7.57 6.09 12.85
C ASP A 38 -6.62 5.42 11.84
N ALA A 39 -5.44 5.02 12.33
CA ALA A 39 -4.47 4.31 11.52
C ALA A 39 -5.01 2.94 11.06
N GLU A 40 -5.64 2.17 11.94
CA GLU A 40 -6.20 0.86 11.57
C GLU A 40 -7.31 0.99 10.52
N GLU A 41 -8.17 2.01 10.62
CA GLU A 41 -9.20 2.32 9.61
C GLU A 41 -8.56 2.68 8.26
N MET A 42 -7.61 3.62 8.25
CA MET A 42 -6.94 4.05 7.02
C MET A 42 -6.12 2.92 6.37
N GLU A 43 -5.34 2.17 7.16
CA GLU A 43 -4.54 1.03 6.69
C GLU A 43 -5.41 -0.09 6.09
N SER A 44 -6.61 -0.29 6.64
CA SER A 44 -7.59 -1.25 6.11
C SER A 44 -8.12 -0.83 4.74
N LEU A 45 -8.48 0.44 4.58
CA LEU A 45 -8.92 1.00 3.30
C LEU A 45 -7.80 0.99 2.25
N GLU A 46 -6.58 1.35 2.64
CA GLU A 46 -5.42 1.26 1.76
C GLU A 46 -5.17 -0.17 1.29
N THR A 47 -5.31 -1.15 2.19
CA THR A 47 -5.18 -2.57 1.86
C THR A 47 -6.24 -3.00 0.85
N GLU A 48 -7.51 -2.67 1.09
CA GLU A 48 -8.63 -3.03 0.23
C GLU A 48 -8.45 -2.44 -1.18
N ILE A 49 -8.19 -1.14 -1.27
CA ILE A 49 -8.01 -0.44 -2.56
C ILE A 49 -6.81 -0.99 -3.32
N MET A 50 -5.69 -1.26 -2.64
CA MET A 50 -4.51 -1.83 -3.29
C MET A 50 -4.78 -3.23 -3.86
N GLN A 51 -5.54 -4.06 -3.13
CA GLN A 51 -5.93 -5.38 -3.61
C GLN A 51 -6.91 -5.30 -4.80
N GLU A 52 -7.87 -4.38 -4.77
CA GLU A 52 -8.78 -4.13 -5.89
C GLU A 52 -8.04 -3.66 -7.15
N LEU A 53 -6.98 -2.87 -6.98
CA LEU A 53 -6.08 -2.45 -8.06
C LEU A 53 -5.14 -3.56 -8.55
N GLY A 54 -5.16 -4.74 -7.92
CA GLY A 54 -4.34 -5.90 -8.27
C GLY A 54 -2.90 -5.83 -7.74
N TYR A 55 -2.65 -4.97 -6.76
CA TYR A 55 -1.37 -4.85 -6.07
C TYR A 55 -1.38 -5.62 -4.74
N PRO A 56 -0.20 -6.06 -4.25
CA PRO A 56 -0.11 -6.70 -2.95
C PRO A 56 -0.44 -5.74 -1.81
N ASP A 57 -0.86 -6.30 -0.67
CA ASP A 57 -1.07 -5.56 0.58
C ASP A 57 0.22 -4.81 0.99
N PRO A 58 0.20 -3.47 1.07
CA PRO A 58 1.38 -2.67 1.43
C PRO A 58 1.86 -2.92 2.87
N TYR A 59 0.99 -3.38 3.77
CA TYR A 59 1.27 -3.66 5.18
C TYR A 59 1.55 -5.14 5.47
N ALA A 60 1.61 -6.01 4.45
CA ALA A 60 1.86 -7.45 4.65
C ALA A 60 3.11 -7.75 5.49
N GLN A 61 4.17 -6.95 5.34
CA GLN A 61 5.39 -7.08 6.14
C GLN A 61 5.19 -6.66 7.61
N LYS A 62 4.44 -5.57 7.84
CA LYS A 62 4.09 -5.10 9.20
C LYS A 62 3.28 -6.17 9.92
N LYS A 63 2.26 -6.73 9.27
CA LYS A 63 1.39 -7.79 9.80
C LYS A 63 2.14 -9.09 10.15
N THR A 64 3.23 -9.39 9.43
CA THR A 64 4.03 -10.60 9.67
C THR A 64 4.94 -10.48 10.90
N LEU A 65 5.32 -9.26 11.29
CA LEU A 65 6.21 -8.98 12.43
C LEU A 65 5.47 -8.80 13.77
N SER A 66 4.15 -8.73 13.74
CA SER A 66 3.29 -8.52 14.92
C SER A 66 2.72 -9.82 15.50
N ASN A 67 3.24 -10.99 15.10
CA ASN A 67 2.73 -12.32 15.46
C ASN A 67 3.74 -13.14 16.28
#